data_AF-S4P234-F1
#
_entry.id   AF-S4P234-F1
#
_cell.length_a   1.000
_cell.length_b   1.000
_cell.length_c   1.000
_cell.angle_alpha   90.00
_cell.angle_beta   90.00
_cell.angle_gamma   90.00
#
_symmetry.space_group_name_H-M   'P 1'
#
loop_
_entity.id
_entity.type
_entity.pdbx_description
1 polymer ?
#
loop_
_entity_poly.entity_id
_entity_poly.type
_entity_poly.pdbx_seq_one_letter_code
_entity_poly.pdbx_strand_id
1 'polypeptide(L)'
;MTTPWGVLDQLQSWASVLGDHIDKLDLTPEQRLQSKKQQVQKWQRYTEPGDELEPTASSPMKRSSRNLSDELDDDDEDNPLPEAVLTTNLGLDIVVVATKTDYMTTLEKEHDYRDEHFDFMQQWIRRFCLQYGAAL
;
A
#
# COMPACT_ATOMS: atom_id res chain seq x y z
N MET A 1 1.00 -19.03 -4.38
CA MET A 1 0.87 -19.45 -2.97
C MET A 1 1.37 -20.88 -2.74
N THR A 2 2.37 -21.39 -3.47
CA THR A 2 2.89 -22.75 -3.22
C THR A 2 3.77 -22.84 -1.97
N THR A 3 4.41 -21.74 -1.58
CA THR A 3 5.25 -21.62 -0.38
C THR A 3 4.97 -20.28 0.32
N PRO A 4 3.77 -20.12 0.90
CA PRO A 4 3.30 -18.81 1.37
C PRO A 4 4.11 -18.26 2.57
N TRP A 5 4.74 -19.13 3.37
CA TRP A 5 5.60 -18.72 4.50
C TRP A 5 6.84 -17.92 4.07
N GLY A 6 7.33 -18.10 2.85
CA GLY A 6 8.50 -17.38 2.35
C GLY A 6 8.20 -16.02 1.72
N VAL A 7 6.92 -15.68 1.52
CA VAL A 7 6.52 -14.47 0.79
C VAL A 7 7.00 -13.20 1.50
N LEU A 8 6.94 -13.18 2.83
CA LEU A 8 7.38 -12.03 3.63
C LEU A 8 8.88 -11.74 3.42
N ASP A 9 9.72 -12.75 3.62
CA ASP A 9 11.17 -12.62 3.50
C ASP A 9 11.57 -12.25 2.05
N GLN A 10 10.91 -12.86 1.08
CA GLN A 10 11.12 -12.56 -0.33
C GLN A 10 10.77 -11.11 -0.65
N LEU A 11 9.62 -10.63 -0.17
CA LEU A 11 9.14 -9.29 -0.43
C LEU A 11 10.08 -8.24 0.18
N GLN A 12 10.55 -8.47 1.40
CA GLN A 12 11.53 -7.61 2.05
C GLN A 12 12.89 -7.63 1.33
N SER A 13 13.37 -8.80 0.91
CA SER A 13 14.61 -8.94 0.14
C SER A 13 14.54 -8.18 -1.18
N TRP A 14 13.45 -8.33 -1.94
CA TRP A 14 13.26 -7.61 -3.20
C TRP A 14 13.13 -6.10 -2.99
N ALA A 15 12.48 -5.66 -1.90
CA ALA A 15 12.40 -4.25 -1.56
C ALA A 15 13.78 -3.64 -1.27
N SER A 16 14.65 -4.36 -0.56
CA SER A 16 16.03 -3.94 -0.32
C SER A 16 16.82 -3.88 -1.63
N VAL A 17 16.73 -4.90 -2.48
CA VAL A 17 17.41 -4.91 -3.78
C VAL A 17 16.94 -3.75 -4.67
N LEU A 18 15.64 -3.45 -4.66
CA LEU A 18 15.07 -2.33 -5.40
C LEU A 18 15.58 -0.99 -4.84
N GLY A 19 15.60 -0.82 -3.51
CA GLY A 19 16.16 0.36 -2.84
C GLY A 19 17.63 0.59 -3.22
N ASP A 20 18.46 -0.45 -3.11
CA ASP A 20 19.87 -0.42 -3.49
C ASP A 20 20.08 -0.11 -4.97
N HIS A 21 19.17 -0.57 -5.83
CA HIS A 21 19.23 -0.27 -7.26
C HIS A 21 18.92 1.20 -7.53
N ILE A 22 17.92 1.76 -6.86
CA ILE A 22 17.57 3.19 -6.96
C ILE A 22 18.73 4.06 -6.46
N ASP A 23 19.42 3.65 -5.39
CA ASP A 23 20.60 4.35 -4.89
C ASP A 23 21.77 4.38 -5.88
N LYS A 24 21.85 3.40 -6.78
CA LYS A 24 22.89 3.31 -7.82
C LYS A 24 22.53 4.03 -9.11
N LEU A 25 21.30 4.50 -9.27
CA LEU A 25 20.92 5.29 -10.44
C LEU A 25 21.59 6.67 -10.37
N ASP A 26 21.99 7.20 -11.52
CA ASP A 26 22.56 8.55 -11.66
C ASP A 26 21.47 9.65 -11.54
N LEU A 27 20.70 9.61 -10.46
CA LEU A 27 19.66 10.59 -10.15
C LEU A 27 20.26 11.73 -9.33
N THR A 28 19.93 12.97 -9.68
CA THR A 28 20.29 14.10 -8.84
C THR A 28 19.51 14.04 -7.51
N PRO A 29 20.06 14.58 -6.41
CA PRO A 29 19.33 14.66 -5.14
C PRO A 29 17.98 15.36 -5.28
N GLU A 30 17.90 16.35 -6.17
CA GLU A 30 16.68 17.11 -6.47
C GLU A 30 15.62 16.25 -7.16
N GLN A 31 16.00 15.50 -8.20
CA GLN A 31 15.08 14.56 -8.87
C GLN A 31 14.53 13.53 -7.91
N ARG A 32 15.38 12.99 -7.03
CA ARG A 32 14.97 11.99 -6.05
C ARG A 32 14.00 12.56 -5.02
N LEU A 33 14.24 13.79 -4.54
CA LEU A 33 13.33 14.47 -3.64
C LEU A 33 11.99 14.76 -4.34
N GLN A 34 12.03 15.18 -5.60
CA GLN A 34 10.85 15.47 -6.40
C GLN A 34 9.99 14.21 -6.59
N SER A 35 10.58 13.07 -6.95
CA SER A 35 9.84 11.80 -7.10
C SER A 35 9.18 11.37 -5.79
N LYS A 36 9.89 11.47 -4.66
CA LYS A 36 9.32 11.19 -3.34
C LYS A 36 8.16 12.13 -3.01
N LYS A 37 8.30 13.43 -3.28
CA LYS A 37 7.25 14.44 -3.05
C LYS A 37 6.02 14.17 -3.93
N GLN A 38 6.22 13.83 -5.20
CA GLN A 38 5.13 13.46 -6.11
C GLN A 38 4.34 12.25 -5.58
N GLN A 39 5.02 11.25 -5.02
CA GLN A 39 4.36 10.11 -4.39
C GLN A 39 3.48 10.57 -3.21
N VAL A 40 3.99 11.42 -2.33
CA VAL A 40 3.22 11.95 -1.18
C VAL A 40 1.99 12.73 -1.66
N GLN A 41 2.16 13.65 -2.61
CA GLN A 41 1.06 14.44 -3.17
C GLN A 41 0.00 13.56 -3.81
N LYS A 42 0.39 12.50 -4.52
CA LYS A 42 -0.55 11.53 -5.12
C LYS A 42 -1.38 10.84 -4.04
N TRP A 43 -0.81 10.51 -2.90
CA TRP A 43 -1.52 9.90 -1.77
C TRP A 43 -2.44 10.89 -1.06
N GLN A 44 -2.02 12.14 -0.86
CA GLN A 44 -2.86 13.19 -0.27
C GLN A 44 -4.06 13.53 -1.16
N ARG A 45 -3.85 13.61 -2.47
CA ARG A 45 -4.87 13.97 -3.46
C ARG A 45 -5.68 12.77 -3.98
N TYR A 46 -5.45 11.57 -3.46
CA TYR A 46 -6.14 10.38 -3.93
C TYR A 46 -7.62 10.43 -3.52
N THR A 47 -8.51 10.37 -4.51
CA THR A 47 -9.95 10.30 -4.33
C THR A 47 -10.46 8.98 -4.87
N GLU A 48 -11.31 8.26 -4.11
CA GLU A 48 -11.86 7.00 -4.57
C GLU A 48 -12.79 7.21 -5.79
N PRO A 49 -12.73 6.34 -6.81
CA PRO A 49 -13.67 6.41 -7.94
C PRO A 49 -15.11 6.27 -7.42
N GLY A 50 -15.87 7.37 -7.47
CA GLY A 50 -17.25 7.44 -6.95
C GLY A 50 -17.47 8.51 -5.87
N ASP A 51 -16.42 8.99 -5.20
CA ASP A 51 -16.52 10.12 -4.26
C ASP A 51 -16.85 11.45 -4.97
N GLU A 52 -16.51 11.59 -6.26
CA GLU A 52 -16.86 12.76 -7.09
C GLU A 52 -18.38 12.88 -7.37
N LEU A 53 -19.14 11.79 -7.17
CA LEU A 53 -20.56 11.70 -7.55
C LEU A 53 -21.52 11.94 -6.37
N GLU A 54 -21.07 11.91 -5.12
CA GLU A 54 -21.94 12.07 -3.94
C GLU A 54 -21.41 13.10 -2.93
N PRO A 55 -21.78 14.39 -3.05
CA PRO A 55 -21.57 15.36 -1.98
C PRO A 55 -22.52 15.16 -0.78
N THR A 56 -23.50 14.24 -0.84
CA THR A 56 -24.66 14.27 0.09
C THR A 56 -25.13 12.94 0.68
N ALA A 57 -24.53 11.78 0.39
CA ALA A 57 -24.96 10.50 0.96
C ALA A 57 -23.93 9.89 1.91
N SER A 58 -23.94 10.37 3.14
CA SER A 58 -23.21 9.77 4.26
C SER A 58 -23.84 8.41 4.64
N SER A 59 -23.41 7.34 3.98
CA SER A 59 -23.68 5.97 4.44
C SER A 59 -23.00 5.71 5.79
N PRO A 60 -23.71 5.21 6.83
CA PRO A 60 -23.16 4.99 8.17
C PRO A 60 -22.01 3.98 8.25
N MET A 61 -21.77 3.20 7.19
CA MET A 61 -20.71 2.19 7.11
C MET A 61 -19.33 2.76 6.71
N LYS A 62 -19.20 4.05 6.36
CA LYS A 62 -17.91 4.70 6.01
C LYS A 62 -17.02 5.04 7.23
N ARG A 63 -17.20 4.37 8.37
CA ARG A 63 -16.42 4.62 9.61
C ARG A 63 -15.27 3.64 9.77
N SER A 64 -14.16 3.87 9.06
CA SER A 64 -12.83 3.52 9.62
C SER A 64 -11.65 4.35 9.09
N SER A 65 -11.84 5.33 8.20
CA SER A 65 -10.73 6.24 7.82
C SER A 65 -11.13 7.69 7.55
N ARG A 66 -12.39 8.08 7.77
CA ARG A 66 -12.85 9.46 7.63
C ARG A 66 -13.56 9.92 8.89
N ASN A 67 -12.79 10.13 9.95
CA ASN A 67 -13.17 11.14 10.93
C ASN A 67 -12.50 12.44 10.48
N LEU A 68 -13.25 13.26 9.75
CA LEU A 68 -13.16 14.71 9.53
C LEU A 68 -13.77 14.99 8.16
N SER A 69 -15.10 14.85 8.09
CA SER A 69 -15.86 15.61 7.11
C SER A 69 -16.01 17.02 7.66
N ASP A 70 -15.83 18.02 6.78
CA ASP A 70 -16.33 19.40 6.93
C ASP A 70 -15.34 20.45 7.48
N GLU A 71 -14.23 20.69 6.77
CA GLU A 71 -13.70 22.05 6.61
C GLU A 71 -13.27 22.25 5.16
N LEU A 72 -13.91 23.22 4.52
CA LEU A 72 -13.55 23.77 3.22
C LEU A 72 -12.30 24.62 3.44
N ASP A 73 -11.11 24.18 3.03
CA ASP A 73 -10.01 25.10 2.75
C ASP A 73 -8.93 24.44 1.89
N ASP A 74 -8.33 25.26 1.04
CA ASP A 74 -7.32 25.01 -0.01
C ASP A 74 -5.96 24.51 0.54
N ASP A 75 -5.94 23.81 1.69
CA ASP A 75 -4.74 23.54 2.51
C ASP A 75 -4.45 22.03 2.75
N ASP A 76 -5.13 21.12 2.03
CA ASP A 76 -4.90 19.66 2.09
C ASP A 76 -3.46 19.21 1.75
N GLU A 77 -2.62 20.12 1.22
CA GLU A 77 -1.24 19.81 0.82
C GLU A 77 -0.27 19.64 2.02
N ASP A 78 -0.66 20.08 3.22
CA ASP A 78 0.17 20.03 4.44
C ASP A 78 -0.34 19.07 5.54
N ASN A 79 -1.46 18.38 5.35
CA ASN A 79 -1.92 17.40 6.34
C ASN A 79 -1.01 16.15 6.31
N PRO A 80 -0.42 15.74 7.46
CA PRO A 80 0.48 14.59 7.50
C PRO A 80 -0.24 13.31 7.08
N LEU A 81 0.47 12.45 6.32
CA LEU A 81 -0.06 11.15 5.92
C LEU A 81 -0.45 10.31 7.16
N PRO A 82 -1.50 9.47 7.05
CA PRO A 82 -1.91 8.60 8.15
C PRO A 82 -0.78 7.69 8.64
N GLU A 83 -0.90 7.20 9.87
CA GLU A 83 0.11 6.33 10.48
C GLU A 83 0.38 5.09 9.63
N ALA A 84 1.67 4.74 9.50
CA ALA A 84 2.17 3.60 8.72
C ALA A 84 1.94 3.67 7.19
N VAL A 85 1.53 4.83 6.65
CA VAL A 85 1.43 5.09 5.21
C VAL A 85 2.72 5.67 4.68
N LEU A 86 3.22 5.10 3.57
CA LEU A 86 4.37 5.59 2.81
C LEU A 86 5.63 5.85 3.66
N THR A 87 5.82 5.08 4.74
CA THR A 87 6.97 5.21 5.65
C THR A 87 8.30 4.93 4.96
N THR A 88 8.29 4.03 3.96
CA THR A 88 9.45 3.70 3.12
C THR A 88 9.19 4.17 1.69
N ASN A 89 9.33 5.48 1.49
CA ASN A 89 9.12 6.10 0.17
C ASN A 89 10.33 5.91 -0.75
N LEU A 90 10.19 5.03 -1.74
CA LEU A 90 11.18 4.81 -2.80
C LEU A 90 11.05 5.79 -3.97
N GLY A 91 9.98 6.59 -4.02
CA GLY A 91 9.70 7.54 -5.11
C GLY A 91 9.21 6.90 -6.40
N LEU A 92 8.59 5.72 -6.30
CA LEU A 92 8.10 4.93 -7.44
C LEU A 92 6.69 4.40 -7.16
N ASP A 93 5.92 4.20 -8.21
CA ASP A 93 4.68 3.42 -8.17
C ASP A 93 5.01 1.92 -8.20
N ILE A 94 4.64 1.21 -7.14
CA ILE A 94 4.93 -0.22 -6.96
C ILE A 94 3.63 -1.01 -6.96
N VAL A 95 3.65 -2.20 -7.57
CA VAL A 95 2.55 -3.17 -7.53
C VAL A 95 3.10 -4.52 -7.08
N VAL A 96 2.49 -5.10 -6.04
CA VAL A 96 2.78 -6.43 -5.52
C VAL A 96 1.70 -7.36 -6.03
N VAL A 97 2.07 -8.43 -6.75
CA VAL A 97 1.10 -9.39 -7.30
C VAL A 97 1.29 -10.75 -6.65
N ALA A 98 0.28 -11.22 -5.93
CA ALA A 98 0.25 -12.57 -5.40
C ALA A 98 -0.13 -13.58 -6.50
N THR A 99 0.79 -14.46 -6.87
CA THR A 99 0.55 -15.47 -7.92
C THR A 99 0.19 -16.83 -7.34
N LYS A 100 -0.38 -17.70 -8.18
CA LYS A 100 -0.80 -19.07 -7.83
C LYS A 100 -1.72 -19.13 -6.61
N THR A 101 -2.77 -18.32 -6.58
CA THR A 101 -3.79 -18.30 -5.51
C THR A 101 -4.72 -19.50 -5.58
N ASP A 102 -4.83 -20.15 -6.74
CA ASP A 102 -5.49 -21.45 -6.95
C ASP A 102 -4.94 -22.57 -6.04
N TYR A 103 -3.70 -22.45 -5.57
CA TYR A 103 -3.09 -23.42 -4.64
C TYR A 103 -3.61 -23.32 -3.20
N MET A 104 -4.40 -22.30 -2.85
CA MET A 104 -4.98 -22.15 -1.51
C MET A 104 -5.83 -23.36 -1.12
N THR A 105 -6.63 -23.90 -2.04
CA THR A 105 -7.46 -25.10 -1.79
C THR A 105 -6.62 -26.34 -1.51
N THR A 106 -5.40 -26.44 -2.06
CA THR A 106 -4.48 -27.53 -1.75
C THR A 106 -3.90 -27.36 -0.34
N LEU A 107 -3.54 -26.14 0.06
CA LEU A 107 -3.06 -25.84 1.41
C LEU A 107 -4.11 -26.13 2.49
N GLU A 108 -5.37 -25.82 2.23
CA GLU A 108 -6.49 -26.16 3.14
C GLU A 108 -6.59 -27.68 3.35
N LYS A 109 -6.51 -28.45 2.25
CA LYS A 109 -6.70 -29.91 2.30
C LYS A 109 -5.49 -30.68 2.84
N GLU A 110 -4.28 -30.27 2.47
CA GLU A 110 -3.05 -31.03 2.76
C GLU A 110 -2.32 -30.53 4.00
N HIS A 111 -2.48 -29.25 4.35
CA HIS A 111 -1.73 -28.59 5.42
C HIS A 111 -2.63 -27.98 6.51
N ASP A 112 -3.94 -28.25 6.49
CA ASP A 112 -4.92 -27.77 7.48
C ASP A 112 -4.92 -26.23 7.63
N TYR A 113 -4.63 -25.52 6.53
CA TYR A 113 -4.74 -24.07 6.51
C TYR A 113 -6.20 -23.65 6.63
N ARG A 114 -6.45 -22.69 7.52
CA ARG A 114 -7.73 -22.03 7.72
C ARG A 114 -7.71 -20.60 7.20
N ASP A 115 -8.88 -20.02 6.96
CA ASP A 115 -9.08 -18.63 6.56
C ASP A 115 -8.25 -17.64 7.40
N GLU A 116 -8.19 -17.84 8.73
CA GLU A 116 -7.40 -17.01 9.65
C GLU A 116 -5.90 -16.90 9.27
N HIS A 117 -5.33 -17.97 8.71
CA HIS A 117 -3.93 -17.96 8.26
C HIS A 117 -3.77 -17.13 6.99
N PHE A 118 -4.73 -17.23 6.07
CA PHE A 118 -4.74 -16.42 4.85
C PHE A 118 -4.98 -14.94 5.17
N ASP A 119 -5.88 -14.63 6.10
CA ASP A 119 -6.12 -13.28 6.60
C ASP A 119 -4.86 -12.69 7.24
N PHE A 120 -4.16 -13.46 8.08
CA PHE A 120 -2.91 -13.03 8.69
C PHE A 120 -1.83 -12.71 7.63
N MET A 121 -1.71 -13.55 6.60
CA MET A 121 -0.79 -13.32 5.50
C MET A 121 -1.18 -12.09 4.68
N GLN A 122 -2.46 -11.94 4.35
CA GLN A 122 -2.98 -10.79 3.62
C GLN A 122 -2.79 -9.49 4.41
N GLN A 123 -3.02 -9.50 5.72
CA GLN A 123 -2.78 -8.37 6.60
C GLN A 123 -1.31 -7.93 6.53
N TRP A 124 -0.39 -8.88 6.56
CA TRP A 124 1.05 -8.60 6.46
C TRP A 124 1.43 -8.01 5.11
N ILE A 125 0.97 -8.62 4.00
CA ILE A 125 1.27 -8.11 2.66
C ILE A 125 0.65 -6.72 2.47
N ARG A 126 -0.57 -6.49 2.96
CA ARG A 126 -1.24 -5.20 2.89
C ARG A 126 -0.51 -4.14 3.72
N ARG A 127 -0.01 -4.50 4.90
CA ARG A 127 0.80 -3.61 5.73
C ARG A 127 2.12 -3.25 5.04
N PHE A 128 2.78 -4.22 4.42
CA PHE A 128 3.96 -3.96 3.59
C PHE A 128 3.62 -2.99 2.46
N CYS A 129 2.55 -3.26 1.71
CA CYS A 129 2.15 -2.41 0.59
C CYS A 129 1.86 -0.97 1.04
N LEU A 130 1.19 -0.79 2.18
CA LEU A 130 0.93 0.53 2.74
C LEU A 130 2.21 1.31 3.08
N GLN A 131 3.23 0.63 3.63
CA GLN A 131 4.51 1.24 3.96
C GLN A 131 5.30 1.71 2.73
N TYR A 132 5.23 0.95 1.64
CA TYR A 132 5.95 1.27 0.39
C TYR A 132 5.11 2.10 -0.59
N GLY A 133 3.83 2.36 -0.28
CA GLY A 133 2.91 3.00 -1.20
C GLY A 133 2.53 2.14 -2.40
N ALA A 134 2.59 0.82 -2.25
CA ALA A 134 2.31 -0.15 -3.30
C ALA A 134 0.84 -0.57 -3.34
N ALA A 135 0.39 -1.03 -4.51
CA ALA A 135 -0.86 -1.77 -4.65
C ALA A 135 -0.64 -3.28 -4.43
N LEU A 136 -1.68 -4.00 -3.99
CA LEU A 136 -1.73 -5.45 -3.83
C LEU A 136 -2.82 -6.06 -4.70
#